data_AF-A0A537F644-F1
#
_entry.id   AF-A0A537F644-F1
#
_cell.length_a   1.000
_cell.length_b   1.000
_cell.length_c   1.000
_cell.angle_alpha   90.00
_cell.angle_beta   90.00
_cell.angle_gamma   90.00
#
_symmetry.space_group_name_H-M   'P 1'
#
loop_
_entity.id
_entity.type
_entity.pdbx_description
1 polymer ?
#
loop_
_entity_poly.entity_id
_entity_poly.type
_entity_poly.pdbx_seq_one_letter_code
_entity_poly.pdbx_strand_id
1 'polypeptide(L)'
;METGSIYFPGDAVTIYVLTSQNGETFGPSGVQLQVSITRPDGTSSALNPLSIGTGLYTASFTIPKTKSTGTYAITATVSSTGGNAGIFPEHV
;
A
#
# COMPACT_ATOMS: atom_id res chain seq x y z
N MET A 1 5.17 3.58 -22.06
CA MET A 1 6.15 4.36 -21.29
C MET A 1 5.44 4.89 -20.06
N GLU A 2 5.53 4.17 -18.95
CA GLU A 2 4.91 4.59 -17.69
C GLU A 2 5.84 5.62 -17.04
N THR A 3 5.49 6.89 -17.16
CA THR A 3 6.20 7.95 -16.43
C THR A 3 5.67 7.92 -15.00
N GLY A 4 6.51 7.60 -14.02
CA GLY A 4 6.18 7.88 -12.63
C GLY A 4 5.91 9.38 -12.45
N SER A 5 5.08 9.74 -11.47
CA SER A 5 4.82 11.15 -11.15
C SER A 5 6.10 11.85 -10.67
N ILE A 6 6.28 13.11 -11.06
CA ILE A 6 7.40 13.97 -10.59
C ILE A 6 6.87 14.87 -9.48
N TYR A 7 7.61 14.94 -8.37
CA TYR A 7 7.30 15.79 -7.22
C TYR A 7 8.52 16.65 -6.86
N PHE A 8 8.27 17.82 -6.29
CA PHE A 8 9.30 18.74 -5.85
C PHE A 8 9.61 18.58 -4.34
N PRO A 9 10.80 19.01 -3.90
CA PRO A 9 11.14 19.03 -2.48
C PRO A 9 10.10 19.82 -1.66
N GLY A 10 9.54 19.19 -0.63
CA GLY A 10 8.49 19.74 0.20
C GLY A 10 7.06 19.40 -0.22
N ASP A 11 6.85 18.78 -1.38
CA ASP A 11 5.52 18.32 -1.80
C ASP A 11 4.97 17.26 -0.85
N ALA A 12 3.67 17.32 -0.61
CA ALA A 12 2.92 16.25 0.04
C ALA A 12 2.34 15.32 -1.02
N VAL A 13 2.79 14.07 -1.01
CA VAL A 13 2.31 13.02 -1.90
C VAL A 13 1.23 12.20 -1.21
N THR A 14 0.10 12.01 -1.89
CA THR A 14 -0.93 11.05 -1.47
C THR A 14 -0.76 9.77 -2.26
N ILE A 15 -0.67 8.65 -1.55
CA ILE A 15 -0.46 7.31 -2.09
C ILE A 15 -1.74 6.53 -1.87
N TYR A 16 -2.27 5.94 -2.94
CA TYR A 16 -3.42 5.05 -2.88
C TYR A 16 -2.98 3.61 -3.11
N VAL A 17 -3.48 2.70 -2.29
CA VAL A 17 -3.22 1.25 -2.42
C VAL A 17 -4.54 0.53 -2.52
N LEU A 18 -4.70 -0.27 -3.58
CA LEU A 18 -5.85 -1.13 -3.79
C LEU A 18 -5.47 -2.59 -3.56
N THR A 19 -6.12 -3.25 -2.61
CA THR A 19 -5.99 -4.70 -2.38
C THR A 19 -7.12 -5.42 -3.12
N SER A 20 -6.75 -6.28 -4.08
CA SER A 20 -7.69 -7.11 -4.83
C SER A 20 -7.16 -8.53 -5.00
N GLN A 21 -8.07 -9.49 -5.01
CA GLN A 21 -7.79 -10.90 -5.25
C GLN A 21 -8.82 -11.42 -6.23
N ASN A 22 -8.38 -12.01 -7.35
CA ASN A 22 -9.25 -12.50 -8.41
C ASN A 22 -10.24 -11.44 -8.95
N GLY A 23 -9.81 -10.17 -9.02
CA GLY A 23 -10.63 -9.05 -9.50
C GLY A 23 -11.55 -8.43 -8.44
N GLU A 24 -11.71 -9.06 -7.28
CA GLU A 24 -12.54 -8.55 -6.18
C GLU A 24 -11.69 -7.82 -5.14
N THR A 25 -12.13 -6.63 -4.74
CA THR A 25 -11.47 -5.86 -3.67
C THR A 25 -11.77 -6.48 -2.31
N PHE A 26 -10.77 -6.59 -1.44
CA PHE A 26 -10.94 -7.20 -0.10
C PHE A 26 -10.27 -6.36 0.99
N GLY A 27 -10.79 -6.44 2.22
CA GLY A 27 -10.37 -5.64 3.36
C GLY A 27 -11.35 -4.50 3.71
N PRO A 28 -11.17 -3.82 4.87
CA PRO A 28 -9.98 -3.90 5.71
C PRO A 28 -9.95 -5.05 6.71
N SER A 29 -11.09 -5.68 6.99
CA SER A 29 -11.15 -6.83 7.90
C SER A 29 -10.34 -8.01 7.38
N GLY A 30 -9.50 -8.60 8.24
CA GLY A 30 -8.67 -9.75 7.86
C GLY A 30 -7.51 -9.42 6.92
N VAL A 31 -7.21 -8.13 6.72
CA VAL A 31 -6.09 -7.65 5.91
C VAL A 31 -5.08 -6.93 6.79
N GLN A 32 -3.82 -7.34 6.70
CA GLN A 32 -2.69 -6.61 7.24
C GLN A 32 -1.90 -6.04 6.06
N LEU A 33 -2.00 -4.72 5.89
CA LEU A 33 -1.30 -3.97 4.85
C LEU A 33 -0.11 -3.24 5.45
N GLN A 34 1.09 -3.53 4.96
CA GLN A 34 2.31 -2.78 5.26
C GLN A 34 2.73 -1.99 4.03
N VAL A 35 2.89 -0.68 4.19
CA VAL A 35 3.39 0.20 3.13
C VAL A 35 4.69 0.84 3.58
N SER A 36 5.71 0.84 2.74
CA SER A 36 6.96 1.55 2.97
C SER A 36 7.37 2.38 1.76
N ILE A 37 8.10 3.46 2.04
CA ILE A 37 8.77 4.25 1.02
C ILE A 37 10.28 4.11 1.20
N THR A 38 10.97 3.77 0.11
CA THR A 38 12.42 3.80 0.01
C THR A 38 12.85 5.07 -0.71
N ARG A 39 13.76 5.83 -0.08
CA ARG A 39 14.27 7.11 -0.57
C ARG A 39 15.47 6.90 -1.50
N PRO A 40 15.86 7.93 -2.27
CA PRO A 40 17.05 7.88 -3.13
C PRO A 40 18.36 7.54 -2.41
N ASP A 41 18.44 7.82 -1.10
CA ASP A 41 19.60 7.50 -0.26
C ASP A 41 19.62 6.04 0.24
N GLY A 42 18.63 5.23 -0.16
CA GLY A 42 18.48 3.82 0.26
C GLY A 42 17.79 3.64 1.61
N THR A 43 17.50 4.71 2.35
CA THR A 43 16.76 4.61 3.62
C THR A 43 15.28 4.35 3.38
N SER A 44 14.65 3.61 4.28
CA SER A 44 13.22 3.31 4.19
C SER A 44 12.44 3.86 5.38
N SER A 45 11.18 4.21 5.16
CA SER A 45 10.24 4.58 6.22
C SER A 45 8.90 3.89 6.02
N ALA A 46 8.35 3.35 7.11
CA ALA A 46 7.00 2.82 7.10
C ALA A 46 6.00 3.98 6.97
N LEU A 47 4.95 3.74 6.19
CA LEU A 47 3.78 4.60 6.11
C LEU A 47 2.64 3.96 6.90
N ASN A 48 1.72 4.78 7.39
CA ASN A 48 0.53 4.32 8.10
C ASN A 48 -0.69 4.43 7.17
N PRO A 49 -1.02 3.39 6.38
CA PRO A 49 -2.16 3.43 5.48
C PRO A 49 -3.47 3.43 6.28
N LEU A 50 -4.39 4.31 5.90
CA LEU A 50 -5.75 4.37 6.42
C LEU A 50 -6.71 3.80 5.37
N SER A 51 -7.59 2.88 5.77
CA SER A 51 -8.65 2.40 4.89
C SER A 51 -9.68 3.51 4.66
N ILE A 52 -10.02 3.76 3.40
CA ILE A 52 -11.00 4.76 2.96
C ILE A 52 -12.14 4.14 2.14
N GLY A 53 -12.13 2.82 1.99
CA GLY A 53 -13.14 2.04 1.28
C GLY A 53 -12.75 0.56 1.27
N THR A 54 -13.63 -0.29 0.76
CA THR A 54 -13.37 -1.72 0.61
C THR A 54 -12.11 -1.95 -0.23
N GLY A 55 -11.09 -2.55 0.38
CA GLY A 55 -9.78 -2.76 -0.23
C GLY A 55 -9.02 -1.51 -0.66
N LEU A 56 -9.50 -0.30 -0.37
CA LEU A 56 -8.83 0.95 -0.74
C LEU A 56 -8.25 1.65 0.49
N TYR A 57 -6.97 1.98 0.39
CA TYR A 57 -6.21 2.63 1.45
C TYR A 57 -5.51 3.87 0.94
N THR A 58 -5.29 4.84 1.84
CA THR A 58 -4.51 6.05 1.57
C THR A 58 -3.39 6.22 2.58
N ALA A 59 -2.26 6.73 2.13
CA ALA A 59 -1.16 7.18 2.99
C ALA A 59 -0.57 8.48 2.44
N SER A 60 -0.02 9.31 3.31
CA SER A 60 0.64 10.55 2.92
C SER A 60 2.13 10.51 3.23
N PHE A 61 2.95 11.05 2.34
CA PHE A 61 4.37 11.25 2.57
C PHE A 61 4.81 12.63 2.08
N THR A 62 5.54 13.37 2.90
CA THR A 62 6.14 14.64 2.50
C THR A 62 7.55 14.42 2.00
N ILE A 63 7.83 14.83 0.76
CA ILE A 63 9.16 14.78 0.17
C ILE A 63 10.08 15.70 0.98
N PRO A 64 11.22 15.20 1.50
CA PRO A 64 12.16 16.05 2.23
C PRO A 64 12.58 17.28 1.43
N LYS A 65 12.82 18.41 2.10
CA LYS A 65 13.28 19.64 1.43
C LYS A 65 14.74 19.56 0.99
N THR A 66 15.52 18.66 1.58
CA THR A 66 16.95 18.49 1.32
C THR A 66 17.25 17.02 1.01
N LYS A 67 18.29 16.79 0.20
CA LYS A 67 18.71 15.43 -0.24
C LYS A 67 17.55 14.58 -0.79
N SER A 68 16.63 15.21 -1.51
CA SER A 68 15.39 14.59 -2.00
C SER A 68 15.34 14.34 -3.50
N THR A 69 16.38 14.72 -4.24
CA THR A 69 16.42 14.47 -5.67
C THR A 69 16.77 13.01 -5.95
N GLY A 70 15.90 12.33 -6.70
CA GLY A 70 16.11 10.97 -7.17
C GLY A 70 14.82 10.19 -7.22
N THR A 71 14.93 8.87 -7.41
CA THR A 71 13.79 7.96 -7.49
C THR A 71 13.39 7.47 -6.10
N TYR A 72 12.11 7.61 -5.78
CA TYR A 72 11.49 6.98 -4.62
C TYR A 72 10.76 5.71 -5.07
N ALA A 73 10.79 4.68 -4.23
CA ALA A 73 10.02 3.46 -4.44
C ALA A 73 8.99 3.27 -3.34
N ILE A 74 7.77 2.87 -3.71
CA ILE A 74 6.74 2.46 -2.76
C ILE A 74 6.61 0.95 -2.83
N THR A 75 6.69 0.30 -1.67
CA THR A 75 6.46 -1.13 -1.53
C THR A 75 5.22 -1.33 -0.68
N ALA A 76 4.25 -2.08 -1.21
CA ALA A 76 3.06 -2.51 -0.49
C ALA A 76 3.07 -4.03 -0.36
N THR A 77 3.06 -4.51 0.88
CA THR A 77 2.98 -5.93 1.21
C THR A 77 1.65 -6.18 1.91
N VAL A 78 0.88 -7.13 1.39
CA VAL A 78 -0.40 -7.52 1.96
C VAL A 78 -0.32 -8.96 2.46
N SER A 79 -0.78 -9.18 3.68
CA SER A 79 -1.11 -10.51 4.18
C SER A 79 -2.60 -10.53 4.53
N SER A 80 -3.24 -11.66 4.26
CA SER A 80 -4.64 -11.87 4.63
C SER A 80 -4.75 -13.19 5.36
N THR A 81 -5.46 -13.17 6.48
CA THR A 81 -5.90 -14.39 7.14
C THR A 81 -7.09 -14.91 6.33
N GLY A 82 -6.82 -15.78 5.36
CA GLY A 82 -7.84 -16.35 4.48
C GLY A 82 -9.04 -16.86 5.27
N GLY A 83 -10.24 -16.45 4.84
CA GLY A 83 -11.50 -16.89 5.41
C GLY A 83 -11.65 -18.41 5.46
N ASN A 84 -12.35 -18.87 6.50
CA ASN A 84 -12.73 -20.24 6.84
C ASN A 84 -12.48 -21.27 5.73
N ALA A 85 -11.67 -22.29 6.02
CA ALA A 85 -11.77 -23.57 5.33
C ALA A 85 -13.25 -23.96 5.34
N GLY A 86 -13.88 -24.00 4.17
CA GLY A 86 -15.25 -24.48 4.05
C GLY A 86 -15.31 -25.88 4.63
N ILE A 87 -15.91 -26.02 5.82
CA ILE A 87 -16.38 -27.30 6.30
C ILE A 87 -17.51 -27.69 5.34
N PHE A 88 -17.21 -28.55 4.36
CA PHE A 88 -18.26 -29.21 3.61
C PHE A 88 -18.93 -30.21 4.56
N PRO A 89 -20.22 -30.07 4.91
CA PRO A 89 -20.91 -31.15 5.60
C PRO A 89 -21.09 -32.29 4.59
N GLU A 90 -20.37 -33.38 4.81
CA GLU A 90 -20.63 -34.65 4.18
C GLU A 90 -22.03 -35.13 4.56
N HIS A 91 -22.93 -35.17 3.58
CA HIS A 91 -24.29 -35.67 3.69
C HIS A 91 -24.40 -36.89 2.76
N VAL A 92 -24.11 -38.09 3.27
CA VAL A 92 -24.71 -39.37 2.86
C VAL A 92 -24.66 -40.32 4.05
#